data_AF-A0A935HUB8-F1
#
_entry.id   AF-A0A935HUB8-F1
#
_cell.length_a   1.000
_cell.length_b   1.000
_cell.length_c   1.000
_cell.angle_alpha   90.00
_cell.angle_beta   90.00
_cell.angle_gamma   90.00
#
_symmetry.space_group_name_H-M   'P 1'
#
loop_
_entity.id
_entity.type
_entity.pdbx_description
1 polymer ?
#
loop_
_entity_poly.entity_id
_entity_poly.type
_entity_poly.pdbx_seq_one_letter_code
_entity_poly.pdbx_strand_id
1 'polypeptide(L)'
;MAYEYDYNGDPGFTDTYVGFKLLGINPKPVSENINSKTKFTIWQFRNTTDPLYFSPQVDNDPSSLGGKYQKMHGYLSVNPPDSINNPTVIPSRLDVLRHSPSNRSTLLSYGPFQKQNGDRFSLRYIQDTLNVVYSVVCAKKFSTDPTTWDSSYQRTNLNVSADWSQRAFDNGYKLPSPPDPPKVRAVISSNNVALYWAANSERSVDPISNIQDFEGYRIYRTNAGADLTLNQNLLDLMNIVGEFDSTNNNISNNTGFNFIKLPEAKYFDGDTTPYWYKFDFPDQLNGFQYVYSVTAFDKGDISQNLESLESSILGNSQRIVVGTPANDNESAEIGVYPNPYYGSALWDGSGNKKELLRKIYFYNLPSNCQITIWTLSGDLVDQFDHIASEYTGNDIQWFNTFSDGTQKFAGGEHAWDMISKNDQAIASGMYFFTVKDNKSGNVKKGKFVIVK
;
A
#
# COMPACT_ATOMS: atom_id res chain seq x y z
N MET A 1 6.26 -7.16 27.13
CA MET A 1 5.16 -7.20 26.15
C MET A 1 4.33 -8.44 26.44
N ALA A 2 3.02 -8.35 26.37
CA ALA A 2 2.15 -9.53 26.31
C ALA A 2 1.66 -9.68 24.87
N TYR A 3 1.50 -10.90 24.38
CA TYR A 3 1.07 -11.14 23.01
C TYR A 3 0.17 -12.37 22.93
N GLU A 4 -0.63 -12.43 21.88
CA GLU A 4 -1.43 -13.57 21.47
C GLU A 4 -1.18 -13.85 19.98
N TYR A 5 -1.48 -15.06 19.55
CA TYR A 5 -1.31 -15.52 18.19
C TYR A 5 -2.35 -16.58 17.84
N ASP A 6 -2.55 -16.81 16.55
CA ASP A 6 -3.42 -17.90 16.11
C ASP A 6 -2.71 -19.26 16.31
N TYR A 7 -3.21 -20.04 17.26
CA TYR A 7 -2.66 -21.36 17.59
C TYR A 7 -2.93 -22.39 16.49
N ASN A 8 -4.14 -22.42 15.92
CA ASN A 8 -4.52 -23.43 14.93
C ASN A 8 -4.03 -23.07 13.54
N GLY A 9 -3.94 -21.77 13.23
CA GLY A 9 -3.36 -21.20 12.01
C GLY A 9 -3.93 -21.84 10.75
N ASP A 10 -4.94 -21.22 10.13
CA ASP A 10 -5.38 -21.68 8.82
C ASP A 10 -4.22 -21.47 7.82
N PRO A 11 -3.64 -22.53 7.22
CA PRO A 11 -2.46 -22.40 6.38
C PRO A 11 -2.73 -21.43 5.23
N GLY A 12 -2.04 -20.29 5.23
CA GLY A 12 -2.19 -19.24 4.21
C GLY A 12 -3.19 -18.12 4.53
N PHE A 13 -3.99 -18.21 5.61
CA PHE A 13 -4.96 -17.19 5.99
C PHE A 13 -4.67 -16.49 7.33
N THR A 14 -4.12 -17.19 8.34
CA THR A 14 -3.90 -16.59 9.67
C THR A 14 -2.55 -16.96 10.30
N ASP A 15 -1.51 -16.25 9.88
CA ASP A 15 -0.15 -16.32 10.44
C ASP A 15 0.20 -15.01 11.17
N THR A 16 -0.56 -14.65 12.20
CA THR A 16 -0.45 -13.32 12.83
C THR A 16 -0.19 -13.38 14.33
N TYR A 17 0.61 -12.41 14.79
CA TYR A 17 0.83 -12.07 16.18
C TYR A 17 0.22 -10.69 16.47
N VAL A 18 -0.39 -10.55 17.65
CA VAL A 18 -0.84 -9.26 18.18
C VAL A 18 -0.29 -9.10 19.60
N GLY A 19 0.50 -8.05 19.82
CA GLY A 19 1.16 -7.76 21.09
C GLY A 19 0.76 -6.40 21.66
N PHE A 20 0.73 -6.31 22.98
CA PHE A 20 0.60 -5.07 23.73
C PHE A 20 1.88 -4.83 24.54
N LYS A 21 2.55 -3.71 24.27
CA LYS A 21 3.78 -3.31 24.96
C LYS A 21 3.59 -1.93 25.57
N LEU A 22 3.88 -1.82 26.87
CA LEU A 22 3.99 -0.53 27.54
C LEU A 22 5.34 0.09 27.15
N LEU A 23 5.31 1.30 26.59
CA LEU A 23 6.50 2.01 26.11
C LEU A 23 7.02 3.02 27.14
N GLY A 24 6.10 3.71 27.81
CA GLY A 24 6.45 4.82 28.69
C GLY A 24 5.33 5.28 29.62
N ILE A 25 5.75 5.89 30.73
CA ILE A 25 4.87 6.58 31.69
C ILE A 25 5.52 7.91 32.08
N ASN A 26 4.76 9.00 32.10
CA ASN A 26 5.22 10.33 32.49
C ASN A 26 4.22 11.03 33.44
N PRO A 27 4.63 11.56 34.61
CA PRO A 27 5.99 11.57 35.17
C PRO A 27 6.54 10.17 35.45
N LYS A 28 7.78 9.92 35.00
CA LYS A 28 8.49 8.66 35.25
C LYS A 28 9.12 8.71 36.65
N PRO A 29 8.90 7.70 37.52
CA PRO A 29 9.65 7.60 38.77
C PRO A 29 11.15 7.52 38.48
N VAL A 30 11.93 8.39 39.11
CA VAL A 30 13.37 8.53 38.86
C VAL A 30 14.07 7.19 39.11
N SER A 31 14.90 6.74 38.16
CA SER A 31 15.72 5.49 38.17
C SER A 31 15.07 4.15 37.79
N GLU A 32 13.77 4.09 37.46
CA GLU A 32 13.14 2.80 37.13
C GLU A 32 13.24 2.41 35.65
N ASN A 33 13.68 1.19 35.37
CA ASN A 33 13.59 0.59 34.03
C ASN A 33 12.16 0.08 33.80
N ILE A 34 11.48 0.61 32.78
CA ILE A 34 10.06 0.27 32.52
C ILE A 34 9.85 -1.23 32.30
N ASN A 35 10.82 -1.90 31.67
CA ASN A 35 10.77 -3.34 31.42
C ASN A 35 10.90 -4.16 32.71
N SER A 36 11.57 -3.64 33.75
CA SER A 36 11.76 -4.36 35.02
C SER A 36 10.50 -4.41 35.89
N LYS A 37 9.63 -3.40 35.77
CA LYS A 37 8.40 -3.26 36.58
C LYS A 37 7.11 -3.47 35.81
N THR A 38 7.16 -3.61 34.49
CA THR A 38 6.00 -4.05 33.71
C THR A 38 5.71 -5.51 34.04
N LYS A 39 4.51 -5.79 34.55
CA LYS A 39 4.02 -7.13 34.83
C LYS A 39 2.89 -7.46 33.86
N PHE A 40 2.77 -8.73 33.53
CA PHE A 40 1.62 -9.24 32.80
C PHE A 40 0.98 -10.34 33.63
N THR A 41 -0.35 -10.37 33.59
CA THR A 41 -1.17 -11.36 34.30
C THR A 41 -2.24 -11.84 33.34
N ILE A 42 -2.47 -13.15 33.32
CA ILE A 42 -3.39 -13.79 32.39
C ILE A 42 -4.43 -14.58 33.18
N TRP A 43 -5.67 -14.51 32.71
CA TRP A 43 -6.84 -15.17 33.28
C TRP A 43 -7.48 -16.00 32.18
N GLN A 44 -7.83 -17.26 32.47
CA GLN A 44 -8.51 -18.11 31.52
C GLN A 44 -10.03 -18.07 31.75
N PHE A 45 -10.78 -17.92 30.66
CA PHE A 45 -12.22 -17.93 30.72
C PHE A 45 -12.74 -19.31 31.15
N ARG A 46 -13.60 -19.34 32.19
CA ARG A 46 -14.20 -20.58 32.75
C ARG A 46 -13.19 -21.65 33.20
N ASN A 47 -11.96 -21.28 33.55
CA ASN A 47 -11.05 -22.23 34.17
C ASN A 47 -11.55 -22.60 35.57
N THR A 48 -11.67 -23.90 35.86
CA THR A 48 -12.07 -24.46 37.15
C THR A 48 -11.01 -25.41 37.74
N THR A 49 -9.87 -25.57 37.07
CA THR A 49 -8.85 -26.58 37.37
C THR A 49 -7.59 -25.98 37.98
N ASP A 50 -7.13 -24.83 37.49
CA ASP A 50 -5.90 -24.18 37.97
C ASP A 50 -6.21 -22.79 38.56
N PRO A 51 -6.24 -22.67 39.91
CA PRO A 51 -6.54 -21.42 40.60
C PRO A 51 -5.65 -20.24 40.24
N LEU A 52 -4.45 -20.51 39.72
CA LEU A 52 -3.53 -19.49 39.26
C LEU A 52 -4.14 -18.62 38.14
N TYR A 53 -4.89 -19.24 37.24
CA TYR A 53 -5.51 -18.59 36.08
C TYR A 53 -6.96 -18.16 36.32
N PHE A 54 -7.48 -18.28 37.54
CA PHE A 54 -8.83 -17.84 37.88
C PHE A 54 -8.92 -16.33 37.94
N SER A 55 -9.91 -15.76 37.23
CA SER A 55 -10.37 -14.37 37.32
C SER A 55 -10.54 -13.94 38.78
N PRO A 56 -10.07 -12.74 39.20
CA PRO A 56 -10.16 -12.34 40.60
C PRO A 56 -11.61 -11.95 40.89
N GLN A 57 -12.16 -12.45 41.99
CA GLN A 57 -13.54 -12.10 42.37
C GLN A 57 -13.60 -10.87 43.28
N VAL A 58 -12.47 -10.48 43.86
CA VAL A 58 -12.32 -9.33 44.77
C VAL A 58 -11.02 -8.57 44.48
N ASP A 59 -10.98 -7.30 44.86
CA ASP A 59 -9.81 -6.45 44.64
C ASP A 59 -8.61 -6.86 45.51
N ASN A 60 -8.88 -7.24 46.77
CA ASN A 60 -7.89 -7.65 47.75
C ASN A 60 -8.34 -8.96 48.41
N ASP A 61 -7.58 -10.04 48.24
CA ASP A 61 -7.84 -11.33 48.89
C ASP A 61 -6.59 -11.72 49.71
N PRO A 62 -6.72 -11.87 51.05
CA PRO A 62 -5.61 -12.32 51.90
C PRO A 62 -5.28 -13.81 51.77
N SER A 63 -6.08 -14.59 51.02
CA SER A 63 -5.80 -16.00 50.73
C SER A 63 -4.56 -16.18 49.85
N SER A 64 -4.05 -17.42 49.77
CA SER A 64 -2.95 -17.79 48.88
C SER A 64 -3.29 -17.66 47.38
N LEU A 65 -4.54 -17.37 47.02
CA LEU A 65 -4.96 -17.17 45.62
C LEU A 65 -4.79 -15.72 45.15
N GLY A 66 -4.81 -14.76 46.08
CA GLY A 66 -4.64 -13.33 45.83
C GLY A 66 -5.79 -12.66 45.06
N GLY A 67 -6.08 -11.41 45.41
CA GLY A 67 -7.06 -10.57 44.71
C GLY A 67 -6.50 -9.91 43.45
N LYS A 68 -7.29 -9.03 42.82
CA LYS A 68 -6.89 -8.28 41.62
C LYS A 68 -5.56 -7.55 41.83
N TYR A 69 -5.39 -6.84 42.94
CA TYR A 69 -4.16 -6.05 43.20
C TYR A 69 -2.94 -6.93 43.44
N GLN A 70 -3.09 -8.03 44.19
CA GLN A 70 -2.02 -9.02 44.32
C GLN A 70 -1.59 -9.49 42.95
N LYS A 71 -2.53 -9.97 42.14
CA LYS A 71 -2.24 -10.52 40.83
C LYS A 71 -1.62 -9.51 39.85
N MET A 72 -1.86 -8.19 40.00
CA MET A 72 -1.16 -7.13 39.24
C MET A 72 0.35 -7.05 39.53
N HIS A 73 0.88 -7.68 40.58
CA HIS A 73 2.32 -7.76 40.84
C HIS A 73 3.04 -8.85 40.02
N GLY A 74 2.32 -9.59 39.16
CA GLY A 74 2.90 -10.58 38.24
C GLY A 74 2.96 -12.01 38.80
N TYR A 75 2.01 -12.40 39.66
CA TYR A 75 1.98 -13.76 40.21
C TYR A 75 1.54 -14.78 39.15
N LEU A 76 2.48 -15.60 38.69
CA LEU A 76 2.27 -16.90 38.04
C LEU A 76 2.94 -18.03 38.87
N SER A 77 2.99 -17.87 40.20
CA SER A 77 3.59 -18.83 41.15
C SER A 77 2.51 -19.47 42.04
N VAL A 78 2.75 -20.72 42.43
CA VAL A 78 1.83 -21.54 43.26
C VAL A 78 1.87 -21.18 44.75
N ASN A 79 2.86 -20.40 45.21
CA ASN A 79 3.02 -19.96 46.60
C ASN A 79 3.35 -18.45 46.70
N PRO A 80 2.35 -17.54 46.72
CA PRO A 80 2.59 -16.16 47.12
C PRO A 80 2.83 -16.09 48.66
N PRO A 81 3.84 -15.34 49.16
CA PRO A 81 4.60 -14.30 48.47
C PRO A 81 6.08 -14.69 48.28
N ASP A 82 6.46 -15.18 47.10
CA ASP A 82 7.82 -14.87 46.63
C ASP A 82 7.86 -13.35 46.45
N SER A 83 8.68 -12.70 47.27
CA SER A 83 8.56 -11.28 47.65
C SER A 83 8.25 -10.33 46.49
N ILE A 84 7.58 -9.20 46.81
CA ILE A 84 7.42 -8.00 45.96
C ILE A 84 8.72 -7.61 45.21
N ASN A 85 9.87 -8.00 45.76
CA ASN A 85 11.20 -7.67 45.25
C ASN A 85 11.76 -8.68 44.23
N ASN A 86 11.16 -9.87 44.06
CA ASN A 86 11.69 -10.90 43.15
C ASN A 86 10.60 -11.87 42.62
N PRO A 87 9.73 -11.41 41.70
CA PRO A 87 8.73 -12.29 41.09
C PRO A 87 9.43 -13.26 40.13
N THR A 88 9.63 -14.50 40.55
CA THR A 88 10.17 -15.55 39.68
C THR A 88 9.10 -15.96 38.67
N VAL A 89 9.27 -15.57 37.40
CA VAL A 89 8.50 -16.16 36.30
C VAL A 89 8.86 -17.64 36.25
N ILE A 90 7.88 -18.54 36.35
CA ILE A 90 8.09 -19.98 36.21
C ILE A 90 7.91 -20.34 34.73
N PRO A 91 8.99 -20.54 33.93
CA PRO A 91 8.88 -20.63 32.47
C PRO A 91 7.98 -21.79 32.01
N SER A 92 8.00 -22.91 32.72
CA SER A 92 7.16 -24.08 32.42
C SER A 92 5.66 -23.79 32.48
N ARG A 93 5.21 -22.82 33.28
CA ARG A 93 3.79 -22.42 33.35
C ARG A 93 3.40 -21.49 32.20
N LEU A 94 4.33 -20.62 31.79
CA LEU A 94 4.13 -19.75 30.63
C LEU A 94 4.08 -20.56 29.34
N ASP A 95 4.87 -21.63 29.23
CA ASP A 95 4.83 -22.53 28.08
C ASP A 95 3.51 -23.28 27.97
N VAL A 96 2.90 -23.71 29.08
CA VAL A 96 1.54 -24.28 29.04
C VAL A 96 0.55 -23.28 28.44
N LEU A 97 0.64 -22.00 28.84
CA LEU A 97 -0.19 -20.96 28.26
C LEU A 97 0.09 -20.79 26.76
N ARG A 98 1.34 -20.77 26.33
CA ARG A 98 1.65 -20.59 24.91
C ARG A 98 1.11 -21.74 24.06
N HIS A 99 1.26 -22.98 24.51
CA HIS A 99 0.91 -24.16 23.70
C HIS A 99 -0.52 -24.70 23.92
N SER A 100 -1.34 -24.06 24.76
CA SER A 100 -2.71 -24.52 25.05
C SER A 100 -3.75 -23.48 24.61
N PRO A 101 -4.47 -23.67 23.49
CA PRO A 101 -5.45 -22.68 23.02
C PRO A 101 -6.57 -22.49 24.05
N SER A 102 -6.91 -21.24 24.36
CA SER A 102 -7.95 -20.89 25.32
C SER A 102 -8.38 -19.44 25.18
N ASN A 103 -9.61 -19.12 25.57
CA ASN A 103 -10.07 -17.73 25.68
C ASN A 103 -9.48 -17.09 26.94
N ARG A 104 -8.81 -15.95 26.77
CA ARG A 104 -8.04 -15.32 27.84
C ARG A 104 -8.34 -13.85 27.96
N SER A 105 -8.16 -13.35 29.17
CA SER A 105 -8.02 -11.93 29.44
C SER A 105 -6.60 -11.69 29.89
N THR A 106 -5.98 -10.64 29.36
CA THR A 106 -4.61 -10.26 29.70
C THR A 106 -4.63 -8.87 30.30
N LEU A 107 -3.97 -8.73 31.44
CA LEU A 107 -3.80 -7.47 32.14
C LEU A 107 -2.32 -7.11 32.13
N LEU A 108 -2.01 -5.91 31.62
CA LEU A 108 -0.70 -5.30 31.72
C LEU A 108 -0.72 -4.29 32.87
N SER A 109 0.23 -4.41 33.79
CA SER A 109 0.33 -3.54 34.95
C SER A 109 1.74 -3.00 35.10
N TYR A 110 1.84 -1.81 35.69
CA TYR A 110 3.12 -1.18 36.03
C TYR A 110 3.00 -0.56 37.43
N GLY A 111 3.95 -0.88 38.30
CA GLY A 111 3.98 -0.39 39.67
C GLY A 111 4.29 -1.50 40.70
N PRO A 112 4.16 -1.19 42.00
CA PRO A 112 3.71 0.08 42.58
C PRO A 112 4.78 1.17 42.42
N PHE A 113 4.33 2.42 42.33
CA PHE A 113 5.20 3.59 42.26
C PHE A 113 5.70 3.98 43.65
N GLN A 114 7.00 4.26 43.77
CA GLN A 114 7.62 4.78 45.00
C GLN A 114 8.24 6.16 44.73
N LYS A 115 8.17 7.05 45.72
CA LYS A 115 8.92 8.30 45.73
C LYS A 115 10.39 8.01 46.02
N GLN A 116 11.28 8.98 45.76
CA GLN A 116 12.73 8.83 46.01
C GLN A 116 13.08 8.49 47.47
N ASN A 117 12.24 8.89 48.42
CA ASN A 117 12.40 8.59 49.84
C ASN A 117 11.79 7.23 50.26
N GLY A 118 11.31 6.42 49.31
CA GLY A 118 10.70 5.11 49.56
C GLY A 118 9.19 5.15 49.87
N ASP A 119 8.60 6.33 50.03
CA ASP A 119 7.16 6.46 50.30
C ASP A 119 6.31 6.03 49.11
N ARG A 120 5.08 5.59 49.39
CA ARG A 120 4.09 5.32 48.34
C ARG A 120 3.84 6.59 47.52
N PHE A 121 3.97 6.47 46.21
CA PHE A 121 3.56 7.52 45.30
C PHE A 121 2.05 7.39 45.05
N SER A 122 1.31 8.46 45.36
CA SER A 122 -0.14 8.53 45.20
C SER A 122 -0.47 9.72 44.30
N LEU A 123 -1.23 9.47 43.24
CA LEU A 123 -1.81 10.54 42.44
C LEU A 123 -3.00 11.13 43.19
N ARG A 124 -3.05 12.45 43.30
CA ARG A 124 -4.22 13.14 43.82
C ARG A 124 -5.28 13.14 42.75
N TYR A 125 -6.43 12.55 43.08
CA TYR A 125 -7.62 12.62 42.25
C TYR A 125 -7.85 14.08 41.80
N ILE A 126 -8.20 14.29 40.53
CA ILE A 126 -8.45 15.58 39.85
C ILE A 126 -7.28 16.60 39.77
N GLN A 127 -6.14 16.35 40.40
CA GLN A 127 -5.02 17.31 40.40
C GLN A 127 -3.82 16.83 39.58
N ASP A 128 -3.49 15.54 39.68
CA ASP A 128 -2.30 15.00 39.04
C ASP A 128 -2.68 14.22 37.77
N THR A 129 -1.92 14.44 36.69
CA THR A 129 -2.09 13.74 35.40
C THR A 129 -0.95 12.76 35.16
N LEU A 130 -1.26 11.61 34.58
CA LEU A 130 -0.29 10.60 34.16
C LEU A 130 -0.48 10.33 32.67
N ASN A 131 0.59 10.46 31.88
CA ASN A 131 0.62 9.99 30.51
C ASN A 131 1.14 8.56 30.49
N VAL A 132 0.40 7.66 29.83
CA VAL A 132 0.77 6.26 29.65
C VAL A 132 0.77 5.98 28.15
N VAL A 133 1.87 5.46 27.63
CA VAL A 133 2.03 5.17 26.21
C VAL A 133 2.21 3.68 26.01
N TYR A 134 1.38 3.09 25.15
CA TYR A 134 1.43 1.70 24.76
C TYR A 134 1.52 1.58 23.24
N SER A 135 2.15 0.51 22.76
CA SER A 135 2.08 0.10 21.35
C SER A 135 1.24 -1.16 21.20
N VAL A 136 0.38 -1.16 20.19
CA VAL A 136 -0.19 -2.37 19.60
C VAL A 136 0.75 -2.83 18.49
N VAL A 137 1.34 -4.00 18.66
CA VAL A 137 2.36 -4.57 17.76
C VAL A 137 1.71 -5.70 16.98
N CYS A 138 1.51 -5.50 15.69
CA CYS A 138 1.01 -6.54 14.79
C CYS A 138 2.16 -7.03 13.91
N ALA A 139 2.31 -8.34 13.77
CA ALA A 139 3.37 -8.92 12.94
C ALA A 139 2.92 -10.23 12.31
N LYS A 140 3.38 -10.48 11.07
CA LYS A 140 3.24 -11.79 10.43
C LYS A 140 4.28 -12.77 11.01
N LYS A 141 3.92 -14.04 11.16
CA LYS A 141 4.85 -15.11 11.52
C LYS A 141 6.01 -15.15 10.51
N PHE A 142 7.24 -15.30 11.01
CA PHE A 142 8.43 -15.23 10.17
C PHE A 142 8.70 -16.50 9.34
N SER A 143 8.34 -17.68 9.85
CA SER A 143 8.56 -18.96 9.17
C SER A 143 7.26 -19.59 8.66
N THR A 144 7.39 -20.69 7.90
CA THR A 144 6.26 -21.52 7.44
C THR A 144 5.96 -22.71 8.37
N ASP A 145 6.71 -22.85 9.47
CA ASP A 145 6.55 -23.96 10.41
C ASP A 145 5.18 -23.91 11.12
N PRO A 146 4.69 -25.03 11.68
CA PRO A 146 3.43 -25.07 12.42
C PRO A 146 3.35 -23.95 13.49
N THR A 147 2.25 -23.19 13.49
CA THR A 147 1.98 -22.11 14.46
C THR A 147 2.03 -22.61 15.90
N THR A 148 1.67 -23.87 16.13
CA THR A 148 1.66 -24.52 17.44
C THR A 148 3.03 -24.51 18.14
N TRP A 149 4.12 -24.33 17.41
CA TRP A 149 5.48 -24.33 17.99
C TRP A 149 5.83 -23.04 18.74
N ASP A 150 5.25 -21.91 18.33
CA ASP A 150 5.61 -20.56 18.78
C ASP A 150 7.11 -20.45 19.14
N SER A 151 7.98 -20.69 18.18
CA SER A 151 9.42 -20.66 18.43
C SER A 151 9.94 -19.21 18.52
N SER A 152 11.12 -19.01 19.12
CA SER A 152 11.75 -17.68 19.09
C SER A 152 12.01 -17.19 17.66
N TYR A 153 12.25 -18.13 16.74
CA TYR A 153 12.45 -17.86 15.32
C TYR A 153 11.14 -17.41 14.63
N GLN A 154 10.00 -18.00 14.98
CA GLN A 154 8.69 -17.58 14.47
C GLN A 154 8.31 -16.16 14.92
N ARG A 155 8.72 -15.77 16.13
CA ARG A 155 8.49 -14.44 16.71
C ARG A 155 9.44 -13.34 16.24
N THR A 156 10.38 -13.62 15.34
CA THR A 156 11.36 -12.63 14.87
C THR A 156 10.70 -11.30 14.49
N ASN A 157 9.70 -11.32 13.60
CA ASN A 157 8.98 -10.12 13.18
C ASN A 157 8.27 -9.39 14.33
N LEU A 158 7.63 -10.13 15.25
CA LEU A 158 6.96 -9.55 16.41
C LEU A 158 7.97 -8.80 17.31
N ASN A 159 9.13 -9.41 17.56
CA ASN A 159 10.16 -8.82 18.39
C ASN A 159 10.81 -7.60 17.73
N VAL A 160 11.07 -7.66 16.42
CA VAL A 160 11.59 -6.53 15.64
C VAL A 160 10.61 -5.35 15.68
N SER A 161 9.32 -5.58 15.40
CA SER A 161 8.30 -4.52 15.46
C SER A 161 8.14 -3.94 16.87
N ALA A 162 8.26 -4.78 17.91
CA ALA A 162 8.23 -4.33 19.30
C ALA A 162 9.47 -3.52 19.70
N ASP A 163 10.64 -3.83 19.15
CA ASP A 163 11.87 -3.03 19.36
C ASP A 163 11.73 -1.66 18.70
N TRP A 164 11.28 -1.63 17.44
CA TRP A 164 11.00 -0.40 16.70
C TRP A 164 9.99 0.50 17.41
N SER A 165 8.92 -0.06 18.01
CA SER A 165 7.95 0.74 18.76
C SER A 165 8.56 1.41 20.00
N GLN A 166 9.51 0.74 20.67
CA GLN A 166 10.25 1.34 21.79
C GLN A 166 11.21 2.42 21.33
N ARG A 167 11.99 2.15 20.27
CA ARG A 167 12.90 3.15 19.68
C ARG A 167 12.15 4.39 19.23
N ALA A 168 10.99 4.22 18.59
CA ALA A 168 10.13 5.34 18.21
C ALA A 168 9.76 6.19 19.42
N PHE A 169 9.29 5.57 20.51
CA PHE A 169 8.96 6.29 21.74
C PHE A 169 10.17 7.01 22.35
N ASP A 170 11.31 6.31 22.48
CA ASP A 170 12.52 6.83 23.10
C ASP A 170 13.14 7.99 22.28
N ASN A 171 12.97 7.97 20.95
CA ASN A 171 13.45 9.01 20.03
C ASN A 171 12.42 10.14 19.77
N GLY A 172 11.33 10.21 20.55
CA GLY A 172 10.30 11.24 20.38
C GLY A 172 9.58 11.15 19.03
N TYR A 173 9.36 9.93 18.55
CA TYR A 173 8.68 9.55 17.31
C TYR A 173 9.40 9.98 16.03
N LYS A 174 10.71 10.23 16.12
CA LYS A 174 11.57 10.36 14.95
C LYS A 174 12.11 8.98 14.59
N LEU A 175 11.84 8.53 13.37
CA LEU A 175 12.26 7.25 12.83
C LEU A 175 13.04 7.46 11.53
N PRO A 176 13.88 6.49 11.14
CA PRO A 176 14.44 6.48 9.80
C PRO A 176 13.32 6.50 8.76
N SER A 177 13.56 7.15 7.63
CA SER A 177 12.60 7.27 6.55
C SER A 177 13.21 6.83 5.24
N PRO A 178 12.44 6.15 4.36
CA PRO A 178 12.94 5.84 3.02
C PRO A 178 13.33 7.12 2.27
N PRO A 179 14.13 7.00 1.20
CA PRO A 179 14.44 8.16 0.36
C PRO A 179 13.18 8.83 -0.18
N ASP A 180 13.25 10.14 -0.39
CA ASP A 180 12.17 10.90 -1.02
C ASP A 180 11.71 10.20 -2.32
N PRO A 181 10.40 9.98 -2.55
CA PRO A 181 9.92 9.41 -3.80
C PRO A 181 10.42 10.22 -5.00
N PRO A 182 10.89 9.57 -6.07
CA PRO A 182 11.37 10.30 -7.23
C PRO A 182 10.20 11.04 -7.90
N LYS A 183 10.45 12.23 -8.43
CA LYS A 183 9.46 12.92 -9.26
C LYS A 183 9.37 12.24 -10.62
N VAL A 184 8.24 11.63 -10.92
CA VAL A 184 8.02 10.83 -12.15
C VAL A 184 7.15 11.60 -13.14
N ARG A 185 7.47 11.47 -14.43
CA ARG A 185 6.65 11.93 -15.54
C ARG A 185 6.58 10.86 -16.63
N ALA A 186 5.39 10.61 -17.13
CA ALA A 186 5.18 9.68 -18.23
C ALA A 186 5.00 10.42 -19.56
N VAL A 187 5.53 9.83 -20.63
CA VAL A 187 5.27 10.21 -22.01
C VAL A 187 4.62 9.02 -22.69
N ILE A 188 3.44 9.24 -23.26
CA ILE A 188 2.61 8.20 -23.85
C ILE A 188 2.69 8.34 -25.37
N SER A 189 2.85 7.21 -26.05
CA SER A 189 2.90 7.11 -27.51
C SER A 189 2.27 5.80 -27.95
N SER A 190 2.03 5.65 -29.26
CA SER A 190 1.50 4.37 -29.77
C SER A 190 2.40 3.23 -29.38
N ASN A 191 1.81 2.22 -28.73
CA ASN A 191 2.47 1.01 -28.27
C ASN A 191 3.65 1.20 -27.31
N ASN A 192 3.83 2.38 -26.73
CA ASN A 192 4.96 2.63 -25.85
C ASN A 192 4.63 3.68 -24.79
N VAL A 193 5.11 3.42 -23.58
CA VAL A 193 5.13 4.39 -22.48
C VAL A 193 6.56 4.59 -22.06
N ALA A 194 7.01 5.83 -21.95
CA ALA A 194 8.32 6.16 -21.38
C ALA A 194 8.14 6.85 -20.05
N LEU A 195 8.70 6.30 -18.98
CA LEU A 195 8.81 6.98 -17.70
C LEU A 195 10.11 7.75 -17.63
N TYR A 196 10.05 8.97 -17.13
CA TYR A 196 11.18 9.81 -16.81
C TYR A 196 11.12 10.14 -15.33
N TRP A 197 12.27 10.15 -14.64
CA TRP A 197 12.30 10.60 -13.26
C TRP A 197 13.53 11.41 -12.88
N ALA A 198 13.35 12.24 -11.86
CA ALA A 198 14.39 13.09 -11.30
C ALA A 198 15.26 12.32 -10.29
N ALA A 199 16.49 12.79 -10.11
CA ALA A 199 17.46 12.25 -9.15
C ALA A 199 17.29 12.84 -7.74
N ASN A 200 16.09 13.31 -7.36
CA ASN A 200 15.89 13.94 -6.05
C ASN A 200 16.09 12.96 -4.90
N SER A 201 15.70 11.70 -5.09
CA SER A 201 15.85 10.62 -4.10
C SER A 201 17.31 10.39 -3.70
N GLU A 202 18.25 10.55 -4.64
CA GLU A 202 19.69 10.38 -4.37
C GLU A 202 20.25 11.40 -3.37
N ARG A 203 19.55 12.52 -3.20
CA ARG A 203 19.94 13.60 -2.29
C ARG A 203 19.16 13.57 -0.98
N SER A 204 18.24 12.62 -0.83
CA SER A 204 17.47 12.42 0.39
C SER A 204 18.41 12.16 1.56
N VAL A 205 18.15 12.82 2.69
CA VAL A 205 18.92 12.66 3.91
C VAL A 205 18.02 12.02 4.95
N ASP A 206 18.43 10.86 5.48
CA ASP A 206 17.68 10.18 6.51
C ASP A 206 17.61 11.04 7.80
N PRO A 207 16.42 11.28 8.39
CA PRO A 207 16.23 12.19 9.52
C PRO A 207 16.95 11.79 10.81
N ILE A 208 17.39 10.53 10.94
CA ILE A 208 18.01 10.00 12.16
C ILE A 208 19.53 9.92 12.01
N SER A 209 19.99 9.27 10.95
CA SER A 209 21.40 9.07 10.68
C SER A 209 22.06 10.30 10.06
N ASN A 210 21.27 11.22 9.48
CA ASN A 210 21.74 12.44 8.82
C ASN A 210 22.75 12.18 7.70
N ILE A 211 22.64 11.01 7.05
CA ILE A 211 23.43 10.63 5.88
C ILE A 211 22.53 10.49 4.64
N GLN A 212 23.14 10.58 3.47
CA GLN A 212 22.50 10.21 2.20
C GLN A 212 22.78 8.72 1.95
N ASP A 213 21.79 7.89 2.20
CA ASP A 213 21.88 6.42 2.18
C ASP A 213 21.08 5.79 1.04
N PHE A 214 20.70 6.57 0.03
CA PHE A 214 20.11 6.08 -1.22
C PHE A 214 20.92 4.91 -1.80
N GLU A 215 20.21 3.87 -2.23
CA GLU A 215 20.80 2.68 -2.86
C GLU A 215 20.38 2.53 -4.31
N GLY A 216 19.08 2.65 -4.63
CA GLY A 216 18.59 2.36 -5.97
C GLY A 216 17.13 2.73 -6.23
N TYR A 217 16.69 2.39 -7.43
CA TYR A 217 15.33 2.57 -7.93
C TYR A 217 14.69 1.22 -8.28
N ARG A 218 13.39 1.08 -8.00
CA ARG A 218 12.56 -0.01 -8.53
C ARG A 218 11.48 0.57 -9.43
N ILE A 219 11.20 -0.12 -10.52
CA ILE A 219 10.23 0.26 -11.52
C ILE A 219 9.10 -0.77 -11.53
N TYR A 220 7.88 -0.30 -11.39
CA TYR A 220 6.69 -1.14 -11.30
C TYR A 220 5.71 -0.88 -12.44
N ARG A 221 4.99 -1.93 -12.82
CA ARG A 221 3.86 -1.86 -13.75
C ARG A 221 2.81 -2.93 -13.43
N THR A 222 1.53 -2.60 -13.61
CA THR A 222 0.47 -3.62 -13.68
C THR A 222 0.51 -4.41 -15.00
N ASN A 223 -0.19 -5.54 -15.04
CA ASN A 223 -0.44 -6.24 -16.30
C ASN A 223 -1.63 -5.63 -17.06
N ALA A 224 -1.70 -5.87 -18.36
CA ALA A 224 -2.82 -5.44 -19.18
C ALA A 224 -4.13 -6.08 -18.68
N GLY A 225 -5.17 -5.28 -18.48
CA GLY A 225 -6.47 -5.77 -18.01
C GLY A 225 -6.54 -6.11 -16.52
N ALA A 226 -5.48 -5.81 -15.73
CA ALA A 226 -5.48 -6.03 -14.29
C ALA A 226 -6.57 -5.22 -13.57
N ASP A 227 -7.03 -4.13 -14.17
CA ASP A 227 -8.08 -3.22 -13.71
C ASP A 227 -9.50 -3.79 -13.84
N LEU A 228 -9.71 -4.87 -14.63
CA LEU A 228 -11.03 -5.44 -14.87
C LEU A 228 -11.60 -6.25 -13.70
N THR A 229 -10.76 -6.58 -12.71
CA THR A 229 -11.20 -7.31 -11.52
C THR A 229 -11.48 -6.34 -10.39
N LEU A 230 -12.77 -6.13 -10.11
CA LEU A 230 -13.20 -5.25 -9.01
C LEU A 230 -12.73 -5.79 -7.65
N ASN A 231 -12.34 -4.89 -6.76
CA ASN A 231 -11.90 -5.16 -5.37
C ASN A 231 -10.49 -5.77 -5.21
N GLN A 232 -9.64 -5.72 -6.25
CA GLN A 232 -8.22 -6.03 -6.07
C GLN A 232 -7.49 -4.81 -5.49
N ASN A 233 -6.59 -5.06 -4.54
CA ASN A 233 -5.69 -4.03 -4.05
C ASN A 233 -4.65 -3.73 -5.14
N LEU A 234 -4.58 -2.46 -5.57
CA LEU A 234 -3.64 -2.04 -6.62
C LEU A 234 -2.20 -2.42 -6.28
N LEU A 235 -1.82 -2.38 -5.00
CA LEU A 235 -0.47 -2.74 -4.57
C LEU A 235 -0.12 -4.19 -4.94
N ASP A 236 -1.07 -5.11 -4.84
CA ASP A 236 -0.88 -6.53 -5.17
C ASP A 236 -0.78 -6.77 -6.69
N LEU A 237 -1.21 -5.80 -7.50
CA LEU A 237 -1.15 -5.85 -8.96
C LEU A 237 0.14 -5.26 -9.54
N MET A 238 0.92 -4.53 -8.73
CA MET A 238 2.17 -3.91 -9.17
C MET A 238 3.27 -4.97 -9.26
N ASN A 239 3.80 -5.18 -10.46
CA ASN A 239 4.91 -6.10 -10.70
C ASN A 239 6.20 -5.30 -10.88
N ILE A 240 7.30 -5.77 -10.27
CA ILE A 240 8.64 -5.23 -10.55
C ILE A 240 9.00 -5.57 -11.99
N VAL A 241 9.34 -4.55 -12.77
CA VAL A 241 9.80 -4.66 -14.17
C VAL A 241 11.31 -4.40 -14.27
N GLY A 242 11.86 -3.63 -13.33
CA GLY A 242 13.30 -3.40 -13.26
C GLY A 242 13.71 -2.92 -11.86
N GLU A 243 14.92 -3.29 -11.48
CA GLU A 243 15.61 -2.79 -10.29
C GLU A 243 16.99 -2.32 -10.73
N PHE A 244 17.35 -1.10 -10.35
CA PHE A 244 18.61 -0.45 -10.69
C PHE A 244 19.23 0.13 -9.44
N ASP A 245 20.45 -0.25 -9.10
CA ASP A 245 21.07 0.03 -7.82
C ASP A 245 22.55 0.36 -7.92
N SER A 246 23.12 0.85 -6.82
CA SER A 246 24.52 1.26 -6.73
C SER A 246 25.44 0.06 -6.97
N THR A 247 26.62 0.33 -7.52
CA THR A 247 27.61 -0.72 -7.82
C THR A 247 28.73 -0.73 -6.80
N ASN A 248 29.40 -1.88 -6.68
CA ASN A 248 30.57 -2.11 -5.82
C ASN A 248 30.25 -2.06 -4.31
N ASN A 249 29.10 -2.60 -3.92
CA ASN A 249 28.74 -2.86 -2.53
C ASN A 249 28.21 -4.31 -2.38
N ASN A 250 27.84 -4.71 -1.17
CA ASN A 250 27.20 -6.01 -0.91
C ASN A 250 25.69 -5.86 -0.72
N ILE A 251 25.09 -4.84 -1.34
CA ILE A 251 23.70 -4.46 -1.17
C ILE A 251 23.00 -4.74 -2.50
N SER A 252 21.89 -5.47 -2.43
CA SER A 252 21.10 -5.89 -3.59
C SER A 252 21.92 -6.46 -4.77
N ASN A 253 21.62 -6.09 -6.02
CA ASN A 253 22.03 -6.79 -7.23
C ASN A 253 23.19 -6.12 -8.00
N ASN A 254 23.61 -4.91 -7.61
CA ASN A 254 24.72 -4.15 -8.19
C ASN A 254 24.64 -3.95 -9.72
N THR A 255 23.44 -3.68 -10.23
CA THR A 255 23.13 -3.56 -11.65
C THR A 255 23.61 -2.25 -12.28
N GLY A 256 23.75 -1.19 -11.49
CA GLY A 256 24.14 0.14 -11.95
C GLY A 256 23.04 0.89 -12.72
N PHE A 257 23.26 2.19 -12.90
CA PHE A 257 22.25 3.08 -13.49
C PHE A 257 22.43 3.33 -14.99
N ASN A 258 23.47 2.79 -15.63
CA ASN A 258 23.83 3.15 -17.01
C ASN A 258 22.72 2.85 -18.02
N PHE A 259 21.91 1.81 -17.80
CA PHE A 259 20.81 1.44 -18.69
C PHE A 259 19.68 2.47 -18.71
N ILE A 260 19.42 3.10 -17.55
CA ILE A 260 18.32 4.06 -17.37
C ILE A 260 18.77 5.51 -17.39
N LYS A 261 20.07 5.79 -17.27
CA LYS A 261 20.60 7.14 -17.16
C LYS A 261 20.64 7.83 -18.51
N LEU A 262 20.08 9.04 -18.55
CA LEU A 262 20.18 9.90 -19.71
C LEU A 262 21.56 10.55 -19.78
N PRO A 263 22.11 10.80 -20.99
CA PRO A 263 23.37 11.52 -21.15
C PRO A 263 23.26 12.97 -20.66
N GLU A 264 22.08 13.59 -20.81
CA GLU A 264 21.77 14.94 -20.35
C GLU A 264 20.38 14.96 -19.71
N ALA A 265 20.16 15.89 -18.77
CA ALA A 265 18.86 16.04 -18.14
C ALA A 265 17.79 16.47 -19.15
N LYS A 266 16.67 15.77 -19.16
CA LYS A 266 15.48 16.18 -19.90
C LYS A 266 14.64 17.15 -19.08
N TYR A 267 14.15 18.19 -19.74
CA TYR A 267 13.14 19.10 -19.21
C TYR A 267 11.86 18.95 -20.00
N PHE A 268 10.75 19.29 -19.38
CA PHE A 268 9.45 19.29 -20.03
C PHE A 268 8.79 20.66 -19.90
N ASP A 269 7.93 20.99 -20.86
CA ASP A 269 7.27 22.28 -20.88
C ASP A 269 6.50 22.55 -19.58
N GLY A 270 6.71 23.75 -19.04
CA GLY A 270 6.13 24.20 -17.76
C GLY A 270 6.75 23.57 -16.51
N ASP A 271 7.81 22.76 -16.63
CA ASP A 271 8.43 22.06 -15.52
C ASP A 271 9.94 22.34 -15.46
N THR A 272 10.40 22.81 -14.30
CA THR A 272 11.81 23.13 -14.04
C THR A 272 12.59 21.94 -13.49
N THR A 273 11.92 20.82 -13.25
CA THR A 273 12.53 19.60 -12.71
C THR A 273 13.46 18.96 -13.74
N PRO A 274 14.75 18.73 -13.42
CA PRO A 274 15.65 17.99 -14.30
C PRO A 274 15.40 16.48 -14.16
N TYR A 275 15.01 15.84 -15.26
CA TYR A 275 14.82 14.39 -15.34
C TYR A 275 16.09 13.73 -15.85
N TRP A 276 16.73 12.90 -15.02
CA TRP A 276 18.03 12.28 -15.31
C TRP A 276 17.92 10.84 -15.75
N TYR A 277 16.77 10.20 -15.53
CA TYR A 277 16.54 8.81 -15.84
C TYR A 277 15.35 8.63 -16.76
N LYS A 278 15.39 7.56 -17.56
CA LYS A 278 14.36 7.14 -18.49
C LYS A 278 14.27 5.62 -18.54
N PHE A 279 13.05 5.09 -18.59
CA PHE A 279 12.79 3.69 -18.91
C PHE A 279 11.64 3.59 -19.89
N ASP A 280 11.87 2.90 -21.02
CA ASP A 280 10.84 2.64 -22.03
C ASP A 280 10.15 1.31 -21.77
N PHE A 281 8.83 1.31 -21.95
CA PHE A 281 7.99 0.13 -21.97
C PHE A 281 7.53 -0.05 -23.42
N PRO A 282 8.30 -0.72 -24.28
CA PRO A 282 7.86 -1.02 -25.65
C PRO A 282 6.70 -2.04 -25.63
N ASP A 283 6.03 -2.19 -26.77
CA ASP A 283 4.99 -3.20 -26.99
C ASP A 283 3.81 -3.14 -26.01
N GLN A 284 3.47 -1.96 -25.50
CA GLN A 284 2.25 -1.79 -24.72
C GLN A 284 1.04 -1.87 -25.67
N LEU A 285 -0.08 -2.39 -25.18
CA LEU A 285 -1.28 -2.52 -25.98
C LEU A 285 -2.07 -1.21 -25.94
N ASN A 286 -2.29 -0.58 -27.10
CA ASN A 286 -3.18 0.57 -27.19
C ASN A 286 -4.59 0.22 -26.68
N GLY A 287 -5.23 1.16 -26.00
CA GLY A 287 -6.57 1.03 -25.40
C GLY A 287 -6.59 0.37 -24.04
N PHE A 288 -5.50 -0.29 -23.64
CA PHE A 288 -5.37 -0.85 -22.30
C PHE A 288 -4.93 0.20 -21.29
N GLN A 289 -5.43 0.04 -20.08
CA GLN A 289 -5.04 0.83 -18.92
C GLN A 289 -3.92 0.11 -18.16
N TYR A 290 -2.90 0.87 -17.76
CA TYR A 290 -1.79 0.41 -16.94
C TYR A 290 -1.55 1.40 -15.82
N VAL A 291 -1.03 0.92 -14.69
CA VAL A 291 -0.47 1.77 -13.64
C VAL A 291 1.03 1.52 -13.57
N TYR A 292 1.79 2.61 -13.63
CA TYR A 292 3.25 2.62 -13.56
C TYR A 292 3.73 3.31 -12.29
N SER A 293 4.87 2.92 -11.75
CA SER A 293 5.48 3.63 -10.62
C SER A 293 7.00 3.49 -10.63
N VAL A 294 7.69 4.43 -10.00
CA VAL A 294 9.13 4.34 -9.74
C VAL A 294 9.35 4.68 -8.28
N THR A 295 9.98 3.80 -7.52
CA THR A 295 10.32 4.04 -6.12
C THR A 295 11.82 4.16 -5.96
N ALA A 296 12.24 4.79 -4.86
CA ALA A 296 13.62 4.77 -4.40
C ALA A 296 13.72 3.97 -3.10
N PHE A 297 14.84 3.29 -2.91
CA PHE A 297 15.15 2.56 -1.68
C PHE A 297 16.55 2.90 -1.17
N ASP A 298 16.71 2.80 0.14
CA ASP A 298 17.98 3.03 0.84
C ASP A 298 18.75 1.73 1.09
N LYS A 299 19.94 1.86 1.67
CA LYS A 299 20.84 0.76 2.03
C LYS A 299 20.36 -0.05 3.24
N GLY A 300 19.44 0.49 4.03
CA GLY A 300 19.21 0.07 5.40
C GLY A 300 20.45 0.25 6.28
N ASP A 301 20.37 -0.26 7.51
CA ASP A 301 21.48 -0.31 8.46
C ASP A 301 21.43 -1.58 9.30
N ILE A 302 22.21 -2.58 8.89
CA ILE A 302 22.31 -3.88 9.58
C ILE A 302 22.81 -3.70 11.02
N SER A 303 23.66 -2.69 11.29
CA SER A 303 24.15 -2.45 12.65
C SER A 303 23.04 -1.99 13.60
N GLN A 304 22.00 -1.37 13.07
CA GLN A 304 20.80 -0.94 13.78
C GLN A 304 19.61 -1.89 13.60
N ASN A 305 19.81 -3.03 12.93
CA ASN A 305 18.73 -3.96 12.57
C ASN A 305 17.62 -3.28 11.75
N LEU A 306 18.03 -2.36 10.87
CA LEU A 306 17.18 -1.67 9.91
C LEU A 306 17.36 -2.32 8.54
N GLU A 307 16.29 -2.89 8.01
CA GLU A 307 16.23 -3.33 6.63
C GLU A 307 16.12 -2.12 5.69
N SER A 308 16.43 -2.34 4.41
CA SER A 308 16.23 -1.33 3.37
C SER A 308 14.78 -0.83 3.36
N LEU A 309 14.59 0.48 3.47
CA LEU A 309 13.27 1.09 3.33
C LEU A 309 13.09 1.57 1.90
N GLU A 310 11.86 1.41 1.41
CA GLU A 310 11.45 1.84 0.07
C GLU A 310 10.34 2.90 0.16
N SER A 311 10.45 3.92 -0.67
CA SER A 311 9.41 4.94 -0.84
C SER A 311 8.10 4.31 -1.34
N SER A 312 6.95 4.93 -1.08
CA SER A 312 5.65 4.35 -1.44
C SER A 312 5.51 4.01 -2.94
N ILE A 313 5.21 2.75 -3.25
CA ILE A 313 4.90 2.27 -4.62
C ILE A 313 3.72 3.04 -5.23
N LEU A 314 2.71 3.43 -4.44
CA LEU A 314 1.55 4.15 -4.95
C LEU A 314 1.75 5.68 -4.96
N GLY A 315 2.74 6.19 -4.23
CA GLY A 315 2.93 7.62 -3.96
C GLY A 315 3.13 8.50 -5.19
N ASN A 316 3.76 7.99 -6.24
CA ASN A 316 3.96 8.70 -7.52
C ASN A 316 3.40 7.93 -8.72
N SER A 317 2.49 6.97 -8.47
CA SER A 317 1.91 6.12 -9.50
C SER A 317 1.25 6.93 -10.63
N GLN A 318 1.40 6.46 -11.86
CA GLN A 318 0.84 7.07 -13.06
C GLN A 318 -0.12 6.07 -13.72
N ARG A 319 -1.42 6.37 -13.68
CA ARG A 319 -2.43 5.62 -14.43
C ARG A 319 -2.52 6.13 -15.86
N ILE A 320 -2.34 5.23 -16.83
CA ILE A 320 -2.16 5.58 -18.24
C ILE A 320 -3.03 4.68 -19.10
N VAL A 321 -3.76 5.28 -20.02
CA VAL A 321 -4.36 4.60 -21.17
C VAL A 321 -3.42 4.78 -22.34
N VAL A 322 -2.85 3.66 -22.82
CA VAL A 322 -1.87 3.68 -23.90
C VAL A 322 -2.59 3.96 -25.20
N GLY A 323 -1.99 4.81 -26.05
CA GLY A 323 -2.64 5.19 -27.28
C GLY A 323 -1.83 6.15 -28.12
N THR A 324 -2.42 6.56 -29.23
CA THR A 324 -1.83 7.51 -30.17
C THR A 324 -1.86 8.94 -29.63
N PRO A 325 -0.77 9.73 -29.78
CA PRO A 325 -0.78 11.14 -29.42
C PRO A 325 -1.65 11.95 -30.38
N ALA A 326 -2.03 13.17 -29.95
CA ALA A 326 -2.79 14.08 -30.80
C ALA A 326 -2.07 14.34 -32.13
N ASN A 327 -2.80 14.27 -33.24
CA ASN A 327 -2.25 14.38 -34.57
C ASN A 327 -3.03 15.38 -35.42
N ASP A 328 -2.53 16.62 -35.45
CA ASP A 328 -3.11 17.73 -36.23
C ASP A 328 -2.74 17.64 -37.74
N ASN A 329 -2.02 16.60 -38.19
CA ASN A 329 -1.68 16.43 -39.61
C ASN A 329 -2.90 15.99 -40.43
N GLU A 330 -3.21 16.74 -41.48
CA GLU A 330 -4.33 16.45 -42.40
C GLU A 330 -4.22 15.09 -43.09
N SER A 331 -3.01 14.62 -43.39
CA SER A 331 -2.78 13.32 -44.04
C SER A 331 -2.82 12.13 -43.07
N ALA A 332 -2.88 12.37 -41.76
CA ALA A 332 -2.95 11.28 -40.80
C ALA A 332 -4.26 10.49 -40.94
N GLU A 333 -4.15 9.17 -41.03
CA GLU A 333 -5.32 8.29 -41.03
C GLU A 333 -5.94 8.25 -39.63
N ILE A 334 -7.23 8.53 -39.55
CA ILE A 334 -8.05 8.29 -38.36
C ILE A 334 -8.66 6.90 -38.44
N GLY A 335 -8.88 6.28 -37.29
CA GLY A 335 -9.50 4.96 -37.26
C GLY A 335 -10.22 4.68 -35.97
N VAL A 336 -10.74 3.46 -35.92
CA VAL A 336 -11.43 2.90 -34.76
C VAL A 336 -10.83 1.55 -34.42
N TYR A 337 -10.65 1.24 -33.14
CA TYR A 337 -10.31 -0.11 -32.69
C TYR A 337 -11.12 -0.53 -31.44
N PRO A 338 -11.47 -1.82 -31.31
CA PRO A 338 -11.28 -2.85 -32.31
C PRO A 338 -12.25 -2.64 -33.48
N ASN A 339 -11.82 -2.97 -34.69
CA ASN A 339 -12.63 -2.86 -35.89
C ASN A 339 -12.35 -4.06 -36.83
N PRO A 340 -13.29 -5.01 -36.98
CA PRO A 340 -14.61 -5.03 -36.36
C PRO A 340 -14.54 -5.22 -34.83
N TYR A 341 -15.50 -4.65 -34.11
CA TYR A 341 -15.80 -5.06 -32.75
C TYR A 341 -16.64 -6.33 -32.81
N TYR A 342 -16.18 -7.44 -32.21
CA TYR A 342 -16.80 -8.75 -32.31
C TYR A 342 -17.12 -9.35 -30.94
N GLY A 343 -18.39 -9.28 -30.54
CA GLY A 343 -18.94 -9.77 -29.28
C GLY A 343 -18.46 -8.98 -28.06
N SER A 344 -17.16 -9.02 -27.79
CA SER A 344 -16.46 -8.35 -26.69
C SER A 344 -15.00 -8.08 -27.04
N ALA A 345 -14.47 -6.96 -26.57
CA ALA A 345 -13.05 -6.68 -26.50
C ALA A 345 -12.47 -7.21 -25.17
N LEU A 346 -11.15 -7.44 -25.14
CA LEU A 346 -10.44 -7.91 -23.96
C LEU A 346 -10.48 -6.92 -22.78
N TRP A 347 -10.74 -5.65 -23.06
CA TRP A 347 -10.90 -4.60 -22.05
C TRP A 347 -12.35 -4.36 -21.63
N ASP A 348 -13.33 -5.10 -22.16
CA ASP A 348 -14.72 -4.86 -21.76
C ASP A 348 -15.00 -5.35 -20.34
N GLY A 349 -15.83 -4.61 -19.62
CA GLY A 349 -16.34 -5.03 -18.31
C GLY A 349 -17.43 -6.09 -18.43
N SER A 350 -17.59 -6.85 -17.34
CA SER A 350 -18.60 -7.90 -17.21
C SER A 350 -19.73 -7.49 -16.24
N GLY A 351 -20.79 -8.30 -16.18
CA GLY A 351 -21.92 -8.12 -15.24
C GLY A 351 -23.18 -7.51 -15.85
N ASN A 352 -24.14 -7.14 -14.99
CA ASN A 352 -25.50 -6.75 -15.40
C ASN A 352 -25.57 -5.44 -16.21
N LYS A 353 -24.55 -4.59 -16.12
CA LYS A 353 -24.42 -3.35 -16.89
C LYS A 353 -23.51 -3.51 -18.12
N LYS A 354 -23.34 -4.73 -18.64
CA LYS A 354 -22.39 -5.05 -19.72
C LYS A 354 -22.43 -4.06 -20.87
N GLU A 355 -23.61 -3.63 -21.34
CA GLU A 355 -23.71 -2.70 -22.47
C GLU A 355 -23.07 -1.33 -22.21
N LEU A 356 -23.06 -0.85 -20.97
CA LEU A 356 -22.41 0.40 -20.56
C LEU A 356 -20.91 0.23 -20.28
N LEU A 357 -20.44 -1.02 -20.21
CA LEU A 357 -19.06 -1.38 -19.88
C LEU A 357 -18.30 -1.92 -21.08
N ARG A 358 -18.81 -1.71 -22.29
CA ARG A 358 -18.06 -1.96 -23.53
C ARG A 358 -17.49 -0.65 -24.04
N LYS A 359 -16.43 -0.71 -24.82
CA LYS A 359 -15.90 0.49 -25.49
C LYS A 359 -15.11 0.18 -26.75
N ILE A 360 -15.14 1.13 -27.66
CA ILE A 360 -14.21 1.25 -28.79
C ILE A 360 -13.44 2.56 -28.67
N TYR A 361 -12.31 2.66 -29.34
CA TYR A 361 -11.47 3.86 -29.37
C TYR A 361 -11.43 4.44 -30.77
N PHE A 362 -11.66 5.74 -30.87
CA PHE A 362 -11.21 6.55 -32.00
C PHE A 362 -9.76 6.96 -31.75
N TYR A 363 -8.90 6.85 -32.76
CA TYR A 363 -7.46 7.11 -32.62
C TYR A 363 -6.90 7.99 -33.74
N ASN A 364 -5.68 8.50 -33.54
CA ASN A 364 -5.02 9.53 -34.36
C ASN A 364 -5.86 10.81 -34.48
N LEU A 365 -6.59 11.15 -33.42
CA LEU A 365 -7.44 12.33 -33.39
C LEU A 365 -6.60 13.62 -33.34
N PRO A 366 -7.07 14.71 -33.98
CA PRO A 366 -6.56 16.05 -33.74
C PRO A 366 -6.73 16.44 -32.27
N SER A 367 -5.93 17.42 -31.82
CA SER A 367 -5.94 17.90 -30.44
C SER A 367 -7.26 18.53 -29.99
N ASN A 368 -8.07 19.02 -30.94
CA ASN A 368 -9.42 19.52 -30.69
C ASN A 368 -10.32 19.20 -31.89
N CYS A 369 -11.26 18.28 -31.74
CA CYS A 369 -12.14 17.86 -32.82
C CYS A 369 -13.52 17.43 -32.32
N GLN A 370 -14.50 17.44 -33.22
CA GLN A 370 -15.81 16.84 -33.00
C GLN A 370 -15.92 15.50 -33.72
N ILE A 371 -16.35 14.46 -33.01
CA ILE A 371 -16.66 13.16 -33.57
C ILE A 371 -18.18 13.04 -33.73
N THR A 372 -18.62 12.56 -34.89
CA THR A 372 -20.04 12.33 -35.18
C THR A 372 -20.22 10.96 -35.81
N ILE A 373 -21.19 10.18 -35.30
CA ILE A 373 -21.43 8.80 -35.68
C ILE A 373 -22.80 8.67 -36.33
N TRP A 374 -22.86 7.94 -37.44
CA TRP A 374 -24.05 7.81 -38.29
C TRP A 374 -24.32 6.36 -38.66
N THR A 375 -25.60 6.02 -38.86
CA THR A 375 -26.01 4.77 -39.53
C THR A 375 -25.72 4.85 -41.04
N LEU A 376 -25.76 3.70 -41.74
CA LEU A 376 -25.69 3.68 -43.21
C LEU A 376 -26.80 4.48 -43.89
N SER A 377 -27.97 4.59 -43.23
CA SER A 377 -29.13 5.34 -43.71
C SER A 377 -29.01 6.85 -43.50
N GLY A 378 -27.96 7.32 -42.81
CA GLY A 378 -27.73 8.73 -42.51
C GLY A 378 -28.37 9.23 -41.22
N ASP A 379 -28.84 8.34 -40.35
CA ASP A 379 -29.37 8.73 -39.04
C ASP A 379 -28.24 9.02 -38.05
N LEU A 380 -28.36 10.12 -37.30
CA LEU A 380 -27.40 10.51 -36.27
C LEU A 380 -27.51 9.57 -35.07
N VAL A 381 -26.43 8.83 -34.80
CA VAL A 381 -26.31 7.92 -33.66
C VAL A 381 -25.81 8.66 -32.43
N ASP A 382 -24.68 9.36 -32.56
CA ASP A 382 -24.07 10.08 -31.45
C ASP A 382 -23.12 11.19 -31.95
N GLN A 383 -22.85 12.17 -31.10
CA GLN A 383 -21.93 13.28 -31.36
C GLN A 383 -21.32 13.80 -30.07
N PHE A 384 -20.00 13.92 -30.05
CA PHE A 384 -19.25 14.42 -28.89
C PHE A 384 -17.96 15.13 -29.32
N ASP A 385 -17.48 16.01 -28.44
CA ASP A 385 -16.25 16.76 -28.66
C ASP A 385 -15.07 16.08 -27.95
N HIS A 386 -13.89 16.17 -28.55
CA HIS A 386 -12.63 15.70 -27.99
C HIS A 386 -11.65 16.86 -27.87
N ILE A 387 -11.16 17.08 -26.65
CA ILE A 387 -10.11 18.05 -26.34
C ILE A 387 -8.99 17.29 -25.65
N ALA A 388 -7.85 17.13 -26.33
CA ALA A 388 -6.74 16.28 -25.90
C ALA A 388 -6.20 16.59 -24.51
N SER A 389 -6.19 17.87 -24.11
CA SER A 389 -5.69 18.32 -22.82
C SER A 389 -6.65 18.09 -21.65
N GLU A 390 -7.93 17.83 -21.94
CA GLU A 390 -9.00 17.71 -20.94
C GLU A 390 -9.55 16.29 -20.86
N TYR A 391 -9.34 15.48 -21.90
CA TYR A 391 -9.93 14.15 -21.99
C TYR A 391 -9.27 13.15 -21.03
N THR A 392 -10.09 12.63 -20.12
CA THR A 392 -9.72 11.58 -19.17
C THR A 392 -10.63 10.34 -19.27
N GLY A 393 -11.59 10.31 -20.20
CA GLY A 393 -12.54 9.19 -20.34
C GLY A 393 -13.67 9.14 -19.30
N ASN A 394 -13.80 10.16 -18.45
CA ASN A 394 -14.84 10.22 -17.41
C ASN A 394 -16.28 10.34 -17.95
N ASP A 395 -16.43 10.52 -19.26
CA ASP A 395 -17.68 10.61 -20.00
C ASP A 395 -18.37 9.26 -20.22
N ILE A 396 -17.65 8.13 -20.02
CA ILE A 396 -18.24 6.80 -20.15
C ILE A 396 -18.20 6.00 -18.83
N GLN A 397 -19.18 5.11 -18.66
CA GLN A 397 -19.32 4.31 -17.44
C GLN A 397 -18.14 3.37 -17.19
N TRP A 398 -17.42 2.95 -18.23
CA TRP A 398 -16.24 2.09 -18.11
C TRP A 398 -15.18 2.69 -17.17
N PHE A 399 -14.76 3.93 -17.39
CA PHE A 399 -13.72 4.58 -16.58
C PHE A 399 -14.22 4.92 -15.17
N ASN A 400 -15.51 5.24 -15.03
CA ASN A 400 -16.14 5.41 -13.72
C ASN A 400 -16.17 4.11 -12.88
N THR A 401 -15.95 2.95 -13.50
CA THR A 401 -16.01 1.63 -12.87
C THR A 401 -14.62 1.03 -12.64
N PHE A 402 -13.72 1.15 -13.61
CA PHE A 402 -12.40 0.49 -13.62
C PHE A 402 -11.23 1.48 -13.47
N SER A 403 -11.52 2.75 -13.16
CA SER A 403 -10.53 3.80 -12.97
C SER A 403 -10.85 4.65 -11.74
N ASP A 404 -9.95 5.58 -11.42
CA ASP A 404 -10.03 6.46 -10.24
C ASP A 404 -10.13 7.95 -10.60
N GLY A 405 -10.25 8.27 -11.88
CA GLY A 405 -10.30 9.65 -12.39
C GLY A 405 -8.94 10.30 -12.61
N THR A 406 -7.83 9.61 -12.30
CA THR A 406 -6.45 10.13 -12.46
C THR A 406 -5.77 9.68 -13.76
N GLN A 407 -6.45 8.82 -14.54
CA GLN A 407 -5.94 8.28 -15.79
C GLN A 407 -5.59 9.36 -16.81
N LYS A 408 -4.47 9.16 -17.50
CA LYS A 408 -3.96 10.05 -18.56
C LYS A 408 -4.00 9.34 -19.91
N PHE A 409 -4.32 10.11 -20.94
CA PHE A 409 -4.31 9.66 -22.33
C PHE A 409 -3.16 10.32 -23.08
N ALA A 410 -2.75 9.73 -24.20
CA ALA A 410 -1.78 10.32 -25.11
C ALA A 410 -2.32 11.59 -25.82
N GLY A 411 -3.65 11.78 -25.83
CA GLY A 411 -4.32 12.96 -26.37
C GLY A 411 -4.83 12.80 -27.81
N GLY A 412 -4.52 11.71 -28.50
CA GLY A 412 -5.07 11.41 -29.84
C GLY A 412 -6.14 10.34 -29.81
N GLU A 413 -6.69 10.03 -28.63
CA GLU A 413 -7.67 8.95 -28.45
C GLU A 413 -8.90 9.37 -27.66
N HIS A 414 -10.04 8.83 -28.07
CA HIS A 414 -11.32 9.01 -27.41
C HIS A 414 -12.08 7.68 -27.38
N ALA A 415 -12.46 7.22 -26.19
CA ALA A 415 -13.25 6.01 -25.98
C ALA A 415 -14.74 6.32 -26.08
N TRP A 416 -15.49 5.47 -26.79
CA TRP A 416 -16.95 5.55 -26.89
C TRP A 416 -17.56 4.22 -26.44
N ASP A 417 -18.60 4.30 -25.60
CA ASP A 417 -19.24 3.14 -24.98
C ASP A 417 -20.27 2.44 -25.87
N MET A 418 -20.43 2.91 -27.12
CA MET A 418 -21.42 2.41 -28.07
C MET A 418 -22.87 2.63 -27.63
N ILE A 419 -23.10 3.66 -26.81
CA ILE A 419 -24.42 4.17 -26.46
C ILE A 419 -24.74 5.36 -27.38
N SER A 420 -25.92 5.34 -27.97
CA SER A 420 -26.42 6.45 -28.78
C SER A 420 -26.80 7.64 -27.91
N LYS A 421 -26.93 8.82 -28.52
CA LYS A 421 -27.40 10.06 -27.85
C LYS A 421 -28.76 9.96 -27.12
N ASN A 422 -29.52 8.90 -27.38
CA ASN A 422 -30.81 8.62 -26.76
C ASN A 422 -30.70 7.56 -25.64
N ASP A 423 -29.49 7.34 -25.09
CA ASP A 423 -29.17 6.36 -24.04
C ASP A 423 -29.51 4.90 -24.41
N GLN A 424 -29.40 4.57 -25.69
CA GLN A 424 -29.63 3.21 -26.19
C GLN A 424 -28.38 2.61 -26.79
N ALA A 425 -28.06 1.38 -26.37
CA ALA A 425 -26.98 0.61 -26.96
C ALA A 425 -27.26 0.34 -28.44
N ILE A 426 -26.27 0.60 -29.30
CA ILE A 426 -26.43 0.42 -30.75
C ILE A 426 -26.55 -1.07 -31.14
N ALA A 427 -27.12 -1.36 -32.31
CA ALA A 427 -27.25 -2.72 -32.82
C ALA A 427 -25.99 -3.19 -33.56
N SER A 428 -25.91 -4.48 -33.89
CA SER A 428 -24.93 -4.98 -34.86
C SER A 428 -25.16 -4.33 -36.22
N GLY A 429 -24.09 -3.85 -36.86
CA GLY A 429 -24.17 -3.14 -38.12
C GLY A 429 -22.88 -2.45 -38.52
N MET A 430 -22.90 -1.84 -39.70
CA MET A 430 -21.84 -0.94 -40.17
C MET A 430 -22.24 0.51 -39.90
N TYR A 431 -21.29 1.28 -39.41
CA TYR A 431 -21.46 2.68 -39.07
C TYR A 431 -20.40 3.52 -39.77
N PHE A 432 -20.73 4.79 -40.03
CA PHE A 432 -19.77 5.78 -40.50
C PHE A 432 -19.53 6.80 -39.41
N PHE A 433 -18.32 7.33 -39.35
CA PHE A 433 -17.99 8.44 -38.48
C PHE A 433 -17.27 9.54 -39.24
N THR A 434 -17.46 10.77 -38.76
CA THR A 434 -16.71 11.95 -39.20
C THR A 434 -15.96 12.52 -38.02
N VAL A 435 -14.73 12.96 -38.27
CA VAL A 435 -13.94 13.75 -37.32
C VAL A 435 -13.71 15.10 -37.96
N LYS A 436 -14.30 16.14 -37.38
CA LYS A 436 -14.11 17.52 -37.79
C LYS A 436 -13.08 18.16 -36.87
N ASP A 437 -11.92 18.52 -37.40
CA ASP A 437 -10.94 19.33 -36.67
C ASP A 437 -11.51 20.74 -36.46
N ASN A 438 -11.62 21.16 -35.21
CA ASN A 438 -12.20 22.46 -34.86
C ASN A 438 -11.24 23.63 -35.15
N LYS A 439 -9.94 23.38 -35.33
CA LYS A 439 -8.95 24.40 -35.70
C LYS A 439 -8.93 24.67 -37.20
N SER A 440 -8.78 23.62 -38.02
CA SER A 440 -8.69 23.76 -39.48
C SER A 440 -10.04 23.75 -40.19
N GLY A 441 -11.08 23.17 -39.56
CA GLY A 441 -12.39 22.92 -40.18
C GLY A 441 -12.41 21.68 -41.07
N ASN A 442 -11.28 20.99 -41.25
CA ASN A 442 -11.18 19.80 -42.09
C ASN A 442 -11.98 18.63 -41.51
N VAL A 443 -12.65 17.90 -42.40
CA VAL A 443 -13.45 16.74 -42.03
C VAL A 443 -12.83 15.48 -42.61
N LYS A 444 -12.43 14.59 -41.71
CA LYS A 444 -12.02 13.23 -42.05
C LYS A 444 -13.18 12.26 -41.82
N LYS A 445 -13.22 11.17 -42.58
CA LYS A 445 -14.29 10.18 -42.54
C LYS A 445 -13.71 8.79 -42.36
N GLY A 446 -14.43 7.93 -41.66
CA GLY A 446 -14.10 6.52 -41.55
C GLY A 446 -15.34 5.67 -41.35
N LYS A 447 -15.14 4.35 -41.25
CA LYS A 447 -16.19 3.38 -41.02
C LYS A 447 -15.74 2.33 -40.02
N PHE A 448 -16.68 1.77 -39.28
CA PHE A 448 -16.44 0.66 -38.38
C PHE A 448 -17.62 -0.30 -38.37
N VAL A 449 -17.37 -1.52 -37.93
CA VAL A 449 -18.35 -2.60 -37.88
C VAL A 449 -18.49 -3.12 -36.46
N ILE A 450 -19.74 -3.26 -36.02
CA ILE A 450 -20.11 -3.86 -34.74
C ILE A 450 -20.83 -5.18 -35.02
N VAL A 451 -20.36 -6.26 -34.41
CA VAL A 451 -21.00 -7.58 -34.41
C VAL A 451 -21.19 -7.98 -32.95
N LYS A 452 -22.40 -7.87 -32.41
CA LYS A 452 -22.69 -8.18 -30.99
C LYS A 452 -22.89 -9.67 -30.70
#